data_AF-U1QQR7-F1
#
_entry.id   AF-U1QQR7-F1
#
_cell.length_a   1.000
_cell.length_b   1.000
_cell.length_c   1.000
_cell.angle_alpha   90.00
_cell.angle_beta   90.00
_cell.angle_gamma   90.00
#
_symmetry.space_group_name_H-M   'P 1'
#
loop_
_entity.id
_entity.type
_entity.pdbx_description
1 polymer ?
#
loop_
_entity_poly.entity_id
_entity_poly.type
_entity_poly.pdbx_seq_one_letter_code
_entity_poly.pdbx_strand_id
1 'polypeptide(L)' 'MQPTSLPISPIIKSSSSCKMPASTQIEGLALPFTFGMAIGLAFGRTLLQSTLAGVVIGLVLFGLFAAVRSRLIS' A
#
# COMPACT_ATOMS: atom_id res chain seq x y z
N MET A 1 49.09 34.86 12.33
CA MET A 1 49.15 33.47 12.82
C MET A 1 47.81 33.14 13.47
N GLN A 2 47.10 32.22 12.81
CA GLN A 2 45.98 31.38 13.25
C GLN A 2 44.79 31.99 14.04
N PRO A 3 43.66 32.26 13.37
CA PRO A 3 42.36 32.42 14.03
C PRO A 3 41.84 31.05 14.47
N THR A 4 41.36 30.96 15.72
CA THR A 4 40.74 29.76 16.29
C THR A 4 39.38 29.50 15.64
N SER A 5 39.36 28.68 14.60
CA SER A 5 38.15 28.11 14.01
C SER A 5 37.54 27.08 14.97
N LEU A 6 36.47 27.45 15.66
CA LEU A 6 35.59 26.52 16.36
C LEU A 6 34.81 25.71 15.30
N PRO A 7 34.89 24.36 15.26
CA PRO A 7 34.00 23.59 14.41
C PRO A 7 32.62 23.52 15.07
N ILE A 8 31.70 24.27 14.47
CA ILE A 8 30.25 24.14 14.61
C ILE A 8 29.88 22.65 14.48
N SER A 9 29.41 22.05 15.57
CA SER A 9 28.79 20.73 15.57
C SER A 9 27.49 20.76 16.37
N PRO A 10 26.36 21.13 15.77
CA PRO A 10 25.11 20.53 16.18
C PRO A 10 25.05 19.18 15.47
N ILE A 11 25.67 18.14 16.05
CA ILE A 11 25.31 16.77 15.69
C ILE A 11 23.91 16.57 16.27
N ILE A 12 22.93 17.03 15.52
CA ILE A 12 21.52 16.69 15.63
C ILE A 12 21.50 15.19 15.37
N LYS A 13 21.69 14.40 16.42
CA LYS A 13 21.33 12.98 16.42
C LYS A 13 19.82 12.90 16.57
N SER A 14 19.10 13.43 15.57
CA SER A 14 17.77 12.99 15.26
C SER A 14 17.94 11.58 14.73
N SER A 15 18.05 10.61 15.65
CA SER A 15 17.67 9.24 15.37
C SER A 15 16.17 9.27 15.08
N SER A 16 15.81 9.75 13.89
CA SER A 16 14.63 9.31 13.20
C SER A 16 14.79 7.80 13.06
N SER A 17 14.29 7.08 14.06
CA SER A 17 13.79 5.74 13.87
C SER A 17 12.80 5.86 12.72
N CYS A 18 13.30 5.69 11.48
CA CYS A 18 12.48 5.51 10.30
C CYS A 18 11.85 4.13 10.46
N LYS A 19 10.92 4.05 11.42
CA LYS A 19 9.87 3.07 11.44
C LYS A 19 9.11 3.38 10.16
N MET A 20 9.51 2.72 9.08
CA MET A 20 8.85 2.79 7.78
C MET A 20 7.36 2.64 8.07
N PRO A 21 6.56 3.69 7.83
CA PRO A 21 5.27 3.79 8.47
C PRO A 21 4.43 2.60 8.00
N ALA A 22 3.77 1.93 8.94
CA ALA A 22 2.85 0.83 8.64
C ALA A 22 1.78 1.24 7.60
N SER A 23 1.58 2.55 7.36
CA SER A 23 0.79 3.10 6.28
C SER A 23 1.18 2.57 4.90
N THR A 24 2.47 2.42 4.57
CA THR A 24 2.89 2.01 3.21
C THR A 24 2.43 0.59 2.86
N GLN A 25 2.35 -0.30 3.86
CA GLN A 25 1.84 -1.67 3.65
C GLN A 25 0.31 -1.68 3.50
N ILE A 26 -0.41 -0.86 4.28
CA ILE A 26 -1.86 -0.75 4.24
C ILE A 26 -2.32 -0.06 2.94
N GLU A 27 -1.66 1.03 2.54
CA GLU A 27 -1.87 1.73 1.27
C GLU A 27 -1.60 0.82 0.07
N GLY A 28 -0.55 0.00 0.16
CA GLY A 28 -0.24 -0.98 -0.89
C GLY A 28 -1.29 -2.09 -1.04
N LEU A 29 -2.05 -2.40 0.02
CA LEU A 29 -3.16 -3.38 -0.01
C LEU A 29 -4.51 -2.74 -0.33
N ALA A 30 -4.66 -1.45 -0.05
CA ALA A 30 -5.87 -0.70 -0.37
C ALA A 30 -6.12 -0.64 -1.89
N LEU A 31 -5.08 -0.36 -2.69
CA LEU A 31 -5.18 -0.28 -4.14
C LEU A 31 -5.74 -1.56 -4.80
N PRO A 32 -5.18 -2.76 -4.58
CA PRO A 32 -5.73 -3.99 -5.15
C PRO A 32 -7.13 -4.31 -4.62
N PHE A 33 -7.45 -3.91 -3.38
CA PHE A 33 -8.80 -4.08 -2.83
C PHE A 33 -9.81 -3.19 -3.54
N THR A 34 -9.54 -1.91 -3.69
CA THR A 34 -10.45 -0.97 -4.35
C THR A 34 -10.63 -1.32 -5.82
N PHE A 35 -9.56 -1.70 -6.53
CA PHE A 35 -9.63 -2.16 -7.92
C PHE A 35 -10.43 -3.46 -8.05
N GLY A 36 -10.15 -4.47 -7.21
CA GLY A 36 -10.87 -5.74 -7.22
C GLY A 36 -12.36 -5.56 -6.95
N MET A 37 -12.73 -4.78 -5.94
CA MET A 37 -14.12 -4.49 -5.62
C MET A 37 -14.82 -3.66 -6.69
N ALA A 38 -14.17 -2.63 -7.25
CA ALA A 38 -14.76 -1.83 -8.31
C ALA A 38 -15.07 -2.67 -9.56
N ILE A 39 -14.10 -3.49 -9.99
CA ILE A 39 -14.29 -4.38 -11.14
C ILE A 39 -15.34 -5.44 -10.83
N GLY A 40 -15.26 -6.11 -9.67
CA GLY A 40 -16.19 -7.15 -9.27
C GLY A 40 -17.63 -6.65 -9.16
N LEU A 41 -17.84 -5.49 -8.53
CA LEU A 41 -19.16 -4.86 -8.44
C LEU A 41 -19.68 -4.43 -9.81
N ALA A 42 -18.84 -3.83 -10.66
CA ALA A 42 -19.23 -3.48 -12.01
C ALA A 42 -19.64 -4.74 -12.80
N PHE A 43 -18.85 -5.81 -12.75
CA PHE A 43 -19.14 -7.05 -13.46
C PHE A 43 -20.41 -7.75 -12.93
N GLY A 44 -20.53 -7.89 -11.61
CA GLY A 44 -21.70 -8.53 -10.98
C GLY A 44 -22.98 -7.74 -11.15
N ARG A 45 -22.91 -6.41 -11.16
CA ARG A 45 -24.09 -5.57 -11.40
C ARG A 45 -24.50 -5.52 -12.87
N THR A 46 -23.54 -5.60 -13.80
CA THR A 46 -23.82 -5.50 -15.24
C THR A 46 -24.22 -6.84 -15.86
N LEU A 47 -23.60 -7.95 -15.46
CA LEU A 47 -23.86 -9.27 -16.06
C LEU A 47 -24.82 -10.14 -15.26
N LEU A 48 -24.75 -10.07 -13.93
CA LEU A 48 -25.54 -10.94 -13.04
C LEU A 48 -26.71 -10.20 -12.41
N GLN A 49 -26.82 -8.88 -12.64
CA GLN A 49 -27.79 -7.98 -12.02
C GLN A 49 -27.86 -8.12 -10.49
N SER A 50 -26.78 -8.64 -9.89
CA SER A 50 -26.73 -9.09 -8.50
C SER A 50 -25.51 -8.50 -7.81
N THR A 51 -25.76 -7.67 -6.81
CA THR A 51 -24.71 -6.99 -6.05
C THR A 51 -23.92 -7.98 -5.21
N LEU A 52 -24.57 -9.01 -4.66
CA LEU A 52 -23.92 -10.07 -3.89
C LEU A 52 -22.93 -10.85 -4.76
N ALA A 53 -23.32 -11.20 -5.98
CA ALA A 53 -22.42 -11.86 -6.91
C ALA A 53 -21.21 -10.98 -7.27
N GLY A 54 -21.43 -9.67 -7.43
CA GLY A 54 -20.34 -8.72 -7.65
C GLY A 54 -19.36 -8.59 -6.49
N VAL A 55 -19.83 -8.63 -5.24
CA VAL A 55 -18.97 -8.64 -4.05
C VAL A 55 -18.11 -9.91 -4.00
N VAL A 56 -18.71 -11.08 -4.25
CA VAL A 56 -17.99 -12.36 -4.27
C VAL A 56 -16.91 -12.34 -5.35
N ILE A 57 -17.25 -11.91 -6.57
CA ILE A 57 -16.30 -11.77 -7.68
C ILE A 57 -15.18 -10.79 -7.32
N GLY A 58 -15.52 -9.64 -6.71
CA GLY A 58 -14.55 -8.63 -6.32
C GLY A 58 -13.57 -9.11 -5.25
N LEU A 59 -14.04 -9.89 -4.27
CA LEU A 59 -13.20 -10.53 -3.25
C LEU A 59 -12.27 -11.59 -3.86
N VAL A 60 -12.75 -12.37 -4.82
CA VAL A 60 -11.92 -13.35 -5.54
C VAL A 60 -10.83 -12.64 -6.34
N LEU A 61 -11.17 -11.57 -7.07
CA LEU A 61 -10.19 -10.76 -7.80
C LEU A 61 -9.17 -10.12 -6.86
N PHE A 62 -9.60 -9.57 -5.72
CA PHE A 62 -8.70 -9.01 -4.71
C PHE A 62 -7.73 -10.07 -4.17
N GLY A 63 -8.23 -11.25 -3.80
CA GLY A 63 -7.39 -12.35 -3.34
C GLY A 63 -6.36 -12.77 -4.38
N LEU A 64 -6.76 -12.82 -5.65
CA LEU A 64 -5.85 -13.11 -6.77
C LEU A 64 -4.80 -12.03 -6.94
N PHE A 65 -5.17 -10.75 -6.89
CA PHE A 65 -4.24 -9.61 -6.98
C PHE A 65 -3.25 -9.58 -5.81
N ALA A 66 -3.74 -9.86 -4.59
CA ALA A 66 -2.92 -9.97 -3.40
C ALA A 66 -1.94 -11.14 -3.51
N ALA A 67 -2.39 -12.30 -4.00
CA ALA A 67 -1.53 -13.46 -4.23
C ALA A 67 -0.47 -13.21 -5.30
N VAL A 68 -0.84 -12.57 -6.41
CA VAL A 68 0.10 -12.16 -7.47
C VAL A 68 1.14 -11.18 -6.93
N ARG A 69 0.72 -10.19 -6.13
CA ARG A 69 1.64 -9.27 -5.46
C ARG A 69 2.61 -10.00 -4.53
N SER A 70 2.12 -10.93 -3.72
CA SER A 70 2.97 -11.76 -2.85
C SER A 70 3.93 -12.66 -3.63
N ARG A 71 3.57 -13.08 -4.85
CA ARG A 71 4.44 -13.86 -5.73
C ARG A 71 5.48 -13.03 -6.49
N LEU A 72 5.16 -11.78 -6.84
CA LEU A 72 6.09 -10.86 -7.50
C LEU A 72 7.16 -10.28 -6.57
N ILE A 73 6.90 -10.27 -5.27
CA ILE A 73 7.83 -9.81 -4.23
C ILE A 73 8.69 -10.99 -3.70
N SER A 74 8.42 -12.23 -4.14
CA SER A 74 9.15 -13.44 -3.77
C SER A 74 10.25 -13.76 -4.78
#